data_AF-A0A966YWA8-F1
#
_entry.id   AF-A0A966YWA8-F1
#
_cell.length_a   1.000
_cell.length_b   1.000
_cell.length_c   1.000
_cell.angle_alpha   90.00
_cell.angle_beta   90.00
_cell.angle_gamma   90.00
#
_symmetry.space_group_name_H-M   'P 1'
#
loop_
_entity.id
_entity.type
_entity.pdbx_description
1 polymer ?
#
loop_
_entity_poly.entity_id
_entity_poly.type
_entity_poly.pdbx_seq_one_letter_code
_entity_poly.pdbx_strand_id
1 'polypeptide(L)'
;IGILAHHPRGGTVSNDCVDAAESAGRMLESLGHSVEYSFPHILTDPDTVSRFMALWAVGAAMNVKTFSEMLGREITADDMELMNWVQAEFAQNMSGVDYATALAGVASYRRECLQWWADGFDILVTPTLGETPPKIGEHDNNPDRPMDPMRRAAEWIPFTPPFNTTGQPAISLPLHVAGNGLPVGVQFVADYGRDDLLISLAAQLERAFPWGHIEA
;
A
#
# COMPACT_ATOMS: atom_id res chain seq x y z
N ILE A 1 -20.25 -1.63 -2.70
CA ILE A 1 -18.82 -2.02 -2.70
C ILE A 1 -18.19 -1.44 -3.95
N GLY A 2 -17.06 -0.76 -3.83
CA GLY A 2 -16.32 -0.23 -4.97
C GLY A 2 -15.16 -1.15 -5.37
N ILE A 3 -14.85 -1.23 -6.67
CA ILE A 3 -13.67 -1.93 -7.18
C ILE A 3 -12.73 -0.98 -7.92
N LEU A 4 -11.43 -1.09 -7.62
CA LEU A 4 -10.33 -0.47 -8.35
C LEU A 4 -9.35 -1.56 -8.79
N ALA A 5 -9.41 -1.91 -10.08
CA ALA A 5 -8.58 -2.94 -10.71
C ALA A 5 -7.56 -2.37 -11.71
N HIS A 6 -7.21 -1.09 -11.60
CA HIS A 6 -6.16 -0.45 -12.41
C HIS A 6 -5.30 0.46 -11.54
N HIS A 7 -4.12 0.84 -12.03
CA HIS A 7 -3.26 1.75 -11.28
C HIS A 7 -3.90 3.15 -11.22
N PRO A 8 -4.17 3.70 -10.02
CA PRO A 8 -4.94 4.95 -9.91
C PRO A 8 -4.22 6.17 -10.54
N ARG A 9 -2.90 6.09 -10.73
CA ARG A 9 -2.07 7.14 -11.36
C ARG A 9 -1.49 6.74 -12.73
N GLY A 10 -2.04 5.74 -13.40
CA GLY A 10 -1.65 5.37 -14.78
C GLY A 10 -0.39 4.51 -14.94
N GLY A 11 0.11 3.88 -13.88
CA GLY A 11 1.14 2.84 -13.96
C GLY A 11 0.58 1.48 -14.42
N THR A 12 1.44 0.47 -14.47
CA THR A 12 1.06 -0.89 -14.89
C THR A 12 0.55 -1.71 -13.71
N VAL A 13 -0.44 -2.56 -13.97
CA VAL A 13 -0.89 -3.63 -13.08
C VAL A 13 -0.92 -4.90 -13.92
N SER A 14 -0.38 -6.00 -13.41
CA SER A 14 -0.39 -7.29 -14.12
C SER A 14 -1.82 -7.79 -14.29
N ASN A 15 -2.09 -8.51 -15.39
CA ASN A 15 -3.41 -9.06 -15.65
C ASN A 15 -3.87 -10.01 -14.54
N ASP A 16 -2.98 -10.84 -13.97
CA ASP A 16 -3.32 -11.72 -12.84
C ASP A 16 -3.82 -10.92 -11.62
N CYS A 17 -3.25 -9.74 -11.35
CA CYS A 17 -3.71 -8.86 -10.28
C CYS A 17 -5.07 -8.23 -10.59
N VAL A 18 -5.28 -7.76 -11.82
CA VAL A 18 -6.57 -7.24 -12.28
C VAL A 18 -7.66 -8.32 -12.16
N ASP A 19 -7.39 -9.51 -12.72
CA ASP A 19 -8.30 -10.66 -12.72
C ASP A 19 -8.64 -11.10 -11.30
N ALA A 20 -7.68 -11.06 -10.37
CA ALA A 20 -7.90 -11.38 -8.95
C ALA A 20 -8.94 -10.43 -8.32
N ALA A 21 -8.79 -9.12 -8.50
CA ALA A 21 -9.72 -8.14 -7.95
C ALA A 21 -11.12 -8.27 -8.59
N GLU A 22 -11.18 -8.40 -9.91
CA GLU A 22 -12.47 -8.55 -10.62
C GLU A 22 -13.16 -9.87 -10.27
N SER A 23 -12.40 -10.95 -10.08
CA SER A 23 -12.94 -12.22 -9.59
C SER A 23 -13.54 -12.08 -8.20
N ALA A 24 -12.86 -11.38 -7.29
CA ALA A 24 -13.40 -11.07 -5.97
C ALA A 24 -14.67 -10.21 -6.05
N GLY A 25 -14.74 -9.25 -6.98
CA GLY A 25 -15.95 -8.51 -7.28
C GLY A 25 -17.12 -9.44 -7.63
N ARG A 26 -16.92 -10.38 -8.56
CA ARG A 26 -17.94 -11.37 -8.96
C ARG A 26 -18.33 -12.31 -7.81
N MET A 27 -17.37 -12.71 -6.97
CA MET A 27 -17.64 -13.49 -5.76
C MET A 27 -18.59 -12.73 -4.82
N LEU A 28 -18.32 -11.44 -4.58
CA LEU A 28 -19.17 -10.58 -3.75
C LEU A 28 -20.57 -10.40 -4.34
N GLU A 29 -20.70 -10.22 -5.66
CA GLU A 29 -22.00 -10.17 -6.33
C GLU A 29 -22.78 -11.47 -6.15
N SER A 30 -22.12 -12.63 -6.25
CA SER A 30 -22.75 -13.94 -6.02
C SER A 30 -23.25 -14.15 -4.59
N LEU A 31 -22.66 -13.43 -3.62
CA LEU A 31 -23.11 -13.39 -2.23
C LEU A 31 -24.20 -12.33 -1.97
N GLY A 32 -24.63 -11.60 -3.01
CA GLY A 32 -25.71 -10.63 -2.95
C GLY A 32 -25.28 -9.19 -2.68
N HIS A 33 -23.98 -8.89 -2.70
CA HIS A 33 -23.51 -7.51 -2.57
C HIS A 33 -23.65 -6.73 -3.89
N SER A 34 -23.86 -5.42 -3.79
CA SER A 34 -23.77 -4.51 -4.94
C SER A 34 -22.31 -4.07 -5.14
N VAL A 35 -21.77 -4.36 -6.32
CA VAL A 35 -20.39 -4.06 -6.71
C VAL A 35 -20.41 -3.14 -7.93
N GLU A 36 -19.60 -2.10 -7.91
CA GLU A 36 -19.43 -1.20 -9.06
C GLU A 36 -18.01 -0.64 -9.14
N TYR A 37 -17.60 -0.21 -10.33
CA TYR A 37 -16.31 0.45 -10.54
C TYR A 37 -16.35 1.86 -9.96
N SER A 38 -15.89 1.99 -8.72
CA SER A 38 -15.83 3.24 -7.98
C SER A 38 -14.72 3.13 -6.93
N PHE A 39 -14.00 4.23 -6.72
CA PHE A 39 -12.91 4.32 -5.76
C PHE A 39 -12.68 5.77 -5.33
N PRO A 40 -11.99 6.01 -4.19
CA PRO A 40 -11.69 7.37 -3.75
C PRO A 40 -10.82 8.11 -4.77
N HIS A 41 -11.33 9.17 -5.38
CA HIS A 41 -10.63 9.89 -6.46
C HIS A 41 -9.27 10.46 -6.02
N ILE A 42 -9.11 10.78 -4.73
CA ILE A 42 -7.83 11.24 -4.18
C ILE A 42 -6.69 10.24 -4.33
N LEU A 43 -6.96 8.94 -4.57
CA LEU A 43 -5.93 7.94 -4.88
C LEU A 43 -5.14 8.28 -6.16
N THR A 44 -5.71 9.13 -7.02
CA THR A 44 -5.09 9.64 -8.24
C THR A 44 -4.11 10.80 -8.00
N ASP A 45 -4.05 11.37 -6.79
CA ASP A 45 -3.21 12.54 -6.47
C ASP A 45 -1.71 12.23 -6.68
N PRO A 46 -1.04 12.89 -7.63
CA PRO A 46 0.37 12.64 -7.95
C PRO A 46 1.32 13.03 -6.82
N ASP A 47 0.93 13.95 -5.94
CA ASP A 47 1.78 14.45 -4.86
C ASP A 47 1.81 13.53 -3.62
N THR A 48 0.90 12.55 -3.56
CA THR A 48 0.76 11.63 -2.41
C THR A 48 2.09 10.97 -2.06
N VAL A 49 2.83 10.52 -3.08
CA VAL A 49 4.12 9.84 -2.89
C VAL A 49 5.14 10.78 -2.27
N SER A 50 5.27 12.00 -2.78
CA SER A 50 6.21 13.00 -2.26
C SER A 50 5.92 13.35 -0.81
N ARG A 51 4.63 13.53 -0.46
CA ARG A 51 4.20 13.80 0.92
C ARG A 51 4.52 12.62 1.83
N PHE A 52 4.18 11.39 1.41
CA PHE A 52 4.50 10.19 2.17
C PHE A 52 6.01 10.02 2.39
N MET A 53 6.82 10.22 1.35
CA MET A 53 8.28 10.12 1.41
C MET A 53 8.89 11.16 2.35
N ALA A 54 8.35 12.38 2.41
CA ALA A 54 8.80 13.39 3.36
C ALA A 54 8.62 12.92 4.82
N LEU A 55 7.47 12.33 5.14
CA LEU A 55 7.20 11.81 6.49
C LEU A 55 8.07 10.58 6.79
N TRP A 56 8.19 9.66 5.85
CA TRP A 56 8.95 8.42 6.04
C TRP A 56 10.45 8.70 6.21
N ALA A 57 11.00 9.63 5.43
CA ALA A 57 12.41 9.99 5.52
C ALA A 57 12.79 10.57 6.89
N VAL A 58 11.91 11.39 7.49
CA VAL A 58 12.12 11.88 8.85
C VAL A 58 12.16 10.73 9.86
N GLY A 59 11.36 9.69 9.68
CA GLY A 59 11.44 8.46 10.48
C GLY A 59 12.81 7.77 10.37
N ALA A 60 13.39 7.68 9.17
CA ALA A 60 14.74 7.14 8.98
C ALA A 60 15.81 7.96 9.72
N ALA A 61 15.76 9.29 9.63
CA ALA A 61 16.66 10.17 10.37
C ALA A 61 16.48 10.06 11.91
N MET A 62 15.25 9.90 12.39
CA MET A 62 14.99 9.63 13.81
C MET A 62 15.59 8.30 14.26
N ASN A 63 15.55 7.26 13.42
CA ASN A 63 16.18 5.97 13.70
C ASN A 63 17.71 6.11 13.81
N VAL A 64 18.36 6.85 12.90
CA VAL A 64 19.81 7.15 12.98
C VAL A 64 20.17 7.78 14.32
N LYS A 65 19.40 8.80 14.76
CA LYS A 65 19.62 9.47 16.05
C LYS A 65 19.43 8.50 17.22
N THR A 66 18.34 7.75 17.21
CA THR A 66 17.99 6.80 18.28
C THR A 66 19.04 5.71 18.43
N PHE A 67 19.49 5.11 17.32
CA PHE A 67 20.52 4.08 17.36
C PHE A 67 21.89 4.63 17.76
N SER A 68 22.22 5.86 17.37
CA SER A 68 23.45 6.51 17.82
C SER A 68 23.47 6.67 19.34
N GLU A 69 22.35 7.13 19.92
CA GLU A 69 22.18 7.25 21.38
C GLU A 69 22.28 5.89 22.09
N MET A 70 21.62 4.86 21.56
CA MET A 70 21.65 3.50 22.13
C MET A 70 23.04 2.87 22.11
N LEU A 71 23.82 3.10 21.05
CA LEU A 71 25.16 2.54 20.90
C LEU A 71 26.25 3.38 21.58
N GLY A 72 25.95 4.62 21.97
CA GLY A 72 26.92 5.55 22.54
C GLY A 72 27.98 6.03 21.53
N ARG A 73 27.69 5.93 20.23
CA ARG A 73 28.53 6.41 19.13
C ARG A 73 27.65 6.84 17.96
N GLU A 74 28.17 7.69 17.09
CA GLU A 74 27.47 8.04 15.85
C GLU A 74 27.33 6.82 14.92
N ILE A 75 26.14 6.68 14.34
CA ILE A 75 25.87 5.79 13.20
C ILE A 75 26.43 6.43 11.94
N THR A 76 27.13 5.65 11.12
CA THR A 76 27.66 6.08 9.82
C THR A 76 26.97 5.34 8.67
N ALA A 77 27.29 5.74 7.44
CA ALA A 77 26.82 5.05 6.24
C ALA A 77 27.18 3.55 6.21
N ASP A 78 28.29 3.15 6.85
CA ASP A 78 28.74 1.74 6.89
C ASP A 78 27.91 0.87 7.85
N ASP A 79 27.12 1.49 8.74
CA ASP A 79 26.26 0.79 9.70
C ASP A 79 24.85 0.50 9.14
N MET A 80 24.52 1.00 7.94
CA MET A 80 23.17 0.96 7.38
C MET A 80 23.16 0.53 5.92
N GLU A 81 22.03 -0.02 5.48
CA GLU A 81 21.79 -0.21 4.05
C GLU A 81 21.72 1.14 3.32
N LEU A 82 22.28 1.19 2.12
CA LEU A 82 22.48 2.40 1.34
C LEU A 82 21.20 3.22 1.16
N MET A 83 20.09 2.58 0.76
CA MET A 83 18.81 3.28 0.59
C MET A 83 18.34 3.94 1.89
N ASN A 84 18.49 3.28 3.04
CA ASN A 84 18.08 3.80 4.34
C ASN A 84 18.94 5.01 4.75
N TRP A 85 20.25 4.95 4.49
CA TRP A 85 21.15 6.07 4.74
C TRP A 85 20.78 7.29 3.88
N VAL A 86 20.62 7.09 2.57
CA VAL A 86 20.25 8.17 1.63
C VAL A 86 18.89 8.77 1.98
N GLN A 87 17.93 7.94 2.42
CA GLN A 87 16.64 8.43 2.90
C GLN A 87 16.79 9.29 4.17
N ALA A 88 17.66 8.90 5.12
CA ALA A 88 17.93 9.71 6.30
C ALA A 88 18.62 11.04 5.95
N GLU A 89 19.58 11.03 5.01
CA GLU A 89 20.23 12.25 4.50
C GLU A 89 19.24 13.19 3.81
N PHE A 90 18.29 12.65 3.06
CA PHE A 90 17.22 13.44 2.46
C PHE A 90 16.44 14.23 3.51
N ALA A 91 16.10 13.59 4.64
CA ALA A 91 15.41 14.28 5.74
C ALA A 91 16.25 15.36 6.43
N GLN A 92 17.57 15.21 6.52
CA GLN A 92 18.46 16.25 7.05
C GLN A 92 18.46 17.54 6.22
N ASN A 93 18.12 17.44 4.93
CA ASN A 93 18.01 18.57 4.01
C ASN A 93 16.59 19.16 3.96
N MET A 94 15.64 18.62 4.72
CA MET A 94 14.26 19.09 4.77
C MET A 94 14.09 20.17 5.84
N SER A 95 13.46 21.29 5.52
CA SER A 95 13.13 22.30 6.54
C SER A 95 11.93 21.85 7.39
N GLY A 96 11.79 22.44 8.59
CA GLY A 96 10.58 22.24 9.39
C GLY A 96 9.29 22.68 8.68
N VAL A 97 9.38 23.66 7.77
CA VAL A 97 8.23 24.11 6.95
C VAL A 97 7.84 23.06 5.92
N ASP A 98 8.82 22.42 5.27
CA ASP A 98 8.55 21.35 4.30
C ASP A 98 7.85 20.17 4.99
N TYR A 99 8.36 19.76 6.16
CA TYR A 99 7.75 18.70 6.96
C TYR A 99 6.33 19.05 7.41
N ALA A 100 6.12 20.25 7.96
CA ALA A 100 4.79 20.70 8.38
C ALA A 100 3.80 20.79 7.21
N THR A 101 4.28 21.19 6.03
CA THR A 101 3.49 21.24 4.78
C THR A 101 3.09 19.84 4.35
N ALA A 102 4.02 18.87 4.38
CA ALA A 102 3.72 17.48 4.07
C ALA A 102 2.69 16.89 5.05
N LEU A 103 2.83 17.19 6.35
CA LEU A 103 1.88 16.74 7.38
C LEU A 103 0.47 17.30 7.16
N ALA A 104 0.35 18.59 6.83
CA ALA A 104 -0.92 19.20 6.48
C ALA A 104 -1.53 18.57 5.21
N GLY A 105 -0.70 18.29 4.21
CA GLY A 105 -1.09 17.60 2.97
C GLY A 105 -1.63 16.20 3.23
N VAL A 106 -0.98 15.42 4.10
CA VAL A 106 -1.46 14.08 4.53
C VAL A 106 -2.81 14.16 5.25
N ALA A 107 -3.00 15.17 6.10
CA ALA A 107 -4.28 15.37 6.78
C ALA A 107 -5.42 15.70 5.79
N SER A 108 -5.16 16.51 4.77
CA SER A 108 -6.13 16.77 3.69
C SER A 108 -6.42 15.53 2.85
N TYR A 109 -5.36 14.83 2.41
CA TYR A 109 -5.47 13.57 1.69
C TYR A 109 -6.35 12.55 2.41
N ARG A 110 -6.16 12.40 3.73
CA ARG A 110 -6.99 11.52 4.56
C ARG A 110 -8.46 11.92 4.54
N ARG A 111 -8.79 13.20 4.74
CA ARG A 111 -10.18 13.67 4.76
C ARG A 111 -10.87 13.43 3.42
N GLU A 112 -10.18 13.73 2.32
CA GLU A 112 -10.70 13.51 0.97
C GLU A 112 -10.87 12.02 0.64
N CYS A 113 -9.98 11.16 1.15
CA CYS A 113 -10.12 9.72 0.97
C CYS A 113 -11.36 9.19 1.70
N LEU A 114 -11.53 9.57 2.97
CA LEU A 114 -12.67 9.16 3.81
C LEU A 114 -14.01 9.64 3.26
N GLN A 115 -14.04 10.73 2.48
CA GLN A 115 -15.26 11.23 1.86
C GLN A 115 -15.94 10.15 1.00
N TRP A 116 -15.18 9.28 0.33
CA TRP A 116 -15.74 8.22 -0.49
C TRP A 116 -16.58 7.21 0.31
N TRP A 117 -16.17 6.87 1.54
CA TRP A 117 -16.98 6.04 2.43
C TRP A 117 -18.18 6.81 2.98
N ALA A 118 -18.00 8.09 3.32
CA ALA A 118 -19.10 8.97 3.74
C ALA A 118 -20.17 9.17 2.65
N ASP A 119 -19.78 9.04 1.38
CA ASP A 119 -20.68 9.12 0.21
C ASP A 119 -21.48 7.82 -0.02
N GLY A 120 -21.32 6.81 0.84
CA GLY A 120 -22.19 5.63 0.89
C GLY A 120 -21.53 4.31 0.50
N PHE A 121 -20.21 4.27 0.32
CA PHE A 121 -19.47 3.03 0.09
C PHE A 121 -18.99 2.40 1.39
N ASP A 122 -19.11 1.07 1.50
CA ASP A 122 -18.68 0.34 2.70
C ASP A 122 -17.25 -0.24 2.58
N ILE A 123 -16.93 -0.78 1.41
CA ILE A 123 -15.70 -1.54 1.14
C ILE A 123 -15.16 -1.13 -0.23
N LEU A 124 -13.85 -0.88 -0.28
CA LEU A 124 -13.06 -0.81 -1.50
C LEU A 124 -12.34 -2.15 -1.72
N VAL A 125 -12.41 -2.67 -2.94
CA VAL A 125 -11.69 -3.86 -3.40
C VAL A 125 -10.59 -3.44 -4.36
N THR A 126 -9.36 -3.88 -4.10
CA THR A 126 -8.21 -3.69 -4.99
C THR A 126 -7.42 -5.00 -5.10
N PRO A 127 -6.56 -5.17 -6.11
CA PRO A 127 -5.42 -6.06 -5.95
C PRO A 127 -4.63 -5.62 -4.70
N THR A 128 -4.02 -6.55 -3.97
CA THR A 128 -3.11 -6.16 -2.88
C THR A 128 -1.82 -5.55 -3.45
N LEU A 129 -1.31 -6.17 -4.52
CA LEU A 129 -0.06 -5.82 -5.18
C LEU A 129 -0.32 -5.51 -6.66
N GLY A 130 0.60 -4.79 -7.31
CA GLY A 130 0.54 -4.48 -8.73
C GLY A 130 0.91 -5.67 -9.63
N GLU A 131 1.63 -6.64 -9.11
CA GLU A 131 2.12 -7.82 -9.84
C GLU A 131 2.44 -8.97 -8.88
N THR A 132 2.69 -10.15 -9.45
CA THR A 132 3.13 -11.34 -8.69
C THR A 132 4.47 -11.09 -7.98
N PRO A 133 4.83 -11.88 -6.96
CA PRO A 133 6.09 -11.70 -6.24
C PRO A 133 7.31 -11.52 -7.15
N PRO A 134 8.14 -10.48 -6.91
CA PRO A 134 9.32 -10.19 -7.70
C PRO A 134 10.36 -11.31 -7.55
N LYS A 135 11.28 -11.41 -8.51
CA LYS A 135 12.42 -12.33 -8.36
C LYS A 135 13.39 -11.80 -7.30
N ILE A 136 14.12 -12.73 -6.69
CA ILE A 136 15.26 -12.41 -5.82
C ILE A 136 16.24 -11.52 -6.60
N GLY A 137 16.67 -10.43 -5.97
CA GLY A 137 17.61 -9.46 -6.54
C GLY A 137 16.98 -8.21 -7.18
N GLU A 138 15.66 -8.20 -7.43
CA GLU A 138 15.02 -7.03 -8.07
C GLU A 138 14.98 -5.77 -7.17
N HIS A 139 15.21 -5.93 -5.86
CA HIS A 139 15.26 -4.85 -4.88
C HIS A 139 16.68 -4.60 -4.35
N ASP A 140 17.71 -5.14 -4.99
CA ASP A 140 19.09 -4.98 -4.53
C ASP A 140 19.54 -3.51 -4.58
N ASN A 141 20.37 -3.12 -3.60
CA ASN A 141 20.94 -1.78 -3.55
C ASN A 141 21.76 -1.49 -4.82
N ASN A 142 21.52 -0.32 -5.40
CA ASN A 142 22.27 0.20 -6.54
C ASN A 142 23.08 1.43 -6.11
N PRO A 143 24.41 1.34 -5.98
CA PRO A 143 25.26 2.47 -5.60
C PRO A 143 25.11 3.71 -6.49
N ASP A 144 24.90 3.51 -7.80
CA ASP A 144 24.74 4.61 -8.75
C ASP A 144 23.33 5.24 -8.68
N ARG A 145 22.35 4.46 -8.17
CA ARG A 145 20.95 4.87 -8.05
C ARG A 145 20.35 4.36 -6.73
N PRO A 146 20.71 4.97 -5.58
CA PRO A 146 20.35 4.45 -4.26
C PRO A 146 18.85 4.27 -3.99
N MET A 147 18.00 5.00 -4.73
CA MET A 147 16.54 4.96 -4.59
C MET A 147 15.85 3.98 -5.55
N ASP A 148 16.59 3.23 -6.38
CA ASP A 148 16.00 2.25 -7.29
C ASP A 148 15.18 1.16 -6.58
N PRO A 149 15.62 0.59 -5.43
CA PRO A 149 14.80 -0.36 -4.67
C PRO A 149 13.46 0.22 -4.24
N MET A 150 13.44 1.49 -3.82
CA MET A 150 12.21 2.19 -3.43
C MET A 150 11.28 2.39 -4.62
N ARG A 151 11.82 2.79 -5.79
CA ARG A 151 11.03 2.94 -7.02
C ARG A 151 10.44 1.59 -7.44
N ARG A 152 11.24 0.53 -7.41
CA ARG A 152 10.78 -0.84 -7.71
C ARG A 152 9.68 -1.28 -6.76
N ALA A 153 9.82 -1.00 -5.47
CA ALA A 153 8.80 -1.29 -4.47
C ALA A 153 7.51 -0.51 -4.76
N ALA A 154 7.59 0.79 -5.08
CA ALA A 154 6.41 1.60 -5.40
C ALA A 154 5.62 1.08 -6.61
N GLU A 155 6.29 0.47 -7.59
CA GLU A 155 5.68 -0.22 -8.73
C GLU A 155 5.00 -1.53 -8.30
N TRP A 156 5.56 -2.22 -7.30
CA TRP A 156 5.02 -3.49 -6.79
C TRP A 156 3.86 -3.33 -5.82
N ILE A 157 3.87 -2.28 -4.97
CA ILE A 157 2.86 -2.04 -3.92
C ILE A 157 2.02 -0.76 -4.16
N PRO A 158 1.40 -0.54 -5.33
CA PRO A 158 0.73 0.72 -5.62
C PRO A 158 -0.56 0.93 -4.81
N PHE A 159 -1.11 -0.13 -4.21
CA PHE A 159 -2.44 -0.13 -3.56
C PHE A 159 -2.40 -0.06 -2.03
N THR A 160 -1.27 -0.31 -1.36
CA THR A 160 -1.22 -0.39 0.12
C THR A 160 -0.82 0.91 0.82
N PRO A 161 0.18 1.71 0.34
CA PRO A 161 0.63 2.93 1.02
C PRO A 161 -0.44 3.99 1.29
N PRO A 162 -1.45 4.19 0.41
CA PRO A 162 -2.56 5.09 0.70
C PRO A 162 -3.20 4.81 2.06
N PHE A 163 -3.41 3.54 2.41
CA PHE A 163 -4.12 3.16 3.63
C PHE A 163 -3.23 3.18 4.87
N ASN A 164 -1.89 3.09 4.72
CA ASN A 164 -0.96 3.48 5.79
C ASN A 164 -1.08 4.98 6.12
N THR A 165 -1.32 5.81 5.09
CA THR A 165 -1.42 7.27 5.24
C THR A 165 -2.77 7.68 5.84
N THR A 166 -3.86 7.07 5.37
CA THR A 166 -5.21 7.40 5.84
C THR A 166 -5.57 6.71 7.16
N GLY A 167 -5.00 5.54 7.44
CA GLY A 167 -5.20 4.79 8.68
C GLY A 167 -6.45 3.90 8.68
N GLN A 168 -7.04 3.65 7.51
CA GLN A 168 -8.20 2.78 7.38
C GLN A 168 -7.80 1.31 7.51
N PRO A 169 -8.65 0.45 8.09
CA PRO A 169 -8.37 -0.98 8.20
C PRO A 169 -8.41 -1.64 6.80
N ALA A 170 -7.38 -2.43 6.50
CA ALA A 170 -7.23 -3.16 5.26
C ALA A 170 -6.81 -4.61 5.53
N ILE A 171 -7.37 -5.56 4.78
CA ILE A 171 -7.03 -6.98 4.86
C ILE A 171 -6.71 -7.51 3.47
N SER A 172 -5.72 -8.39 3.35
CA SER A 172 -5.39 -9.11 2.13
C SER A 172 -5.85 -10.57 2.27
N LEU A 173 -6.65 -11.04 1.31
CA LEU A 173 -7.15 -12.41 1.25
C LEU A 173 -6.59 -13.15 0.02
N PRO A 174 -6.17 -14.43 0.14
CA PRO A 174 -5.57 -15.20 -0.95
C PRO A 174 -6.64 -15.81 -1.86
N LEU A 175 -7.33 -14.95 -2.63
CA LEU A 175 -8.48 -15.35 -3.46
C LEU A 175 -8.12 -15.77 -4.88
N HIS A 176 -6.83 -15.72 -5.25
CA HIS A 176 -6.41 -15.97 -6.61
C HIS A 176 -5.01 -16.62 -6.67
N VAL A 177 -4.79 -17.42 -7.71
CA VAL A 177 -3.50 -18.01 -8.06
C VAL A 177 -3.23 -17.61 -9.51
N ALA A 178 -2.11 -16.94 -9.74
CA ALA A 178 -1.70 -16.48 -11.06
C ALA A 178 -1.40 -17.66 -12.00
N GLY A 179 -1.32 -17.39 -13.30
CA GLY A 179 -1.00 -18.41 -14.30
C GLY A 179 0.37 -19.10 -14.10
N ASN A 180 1.27 -18.50 -13.32
CA ASN A 180 2.56 -19.05 -12.93
C ASN A 180 2.54 -19.86 -11.61
N GLY A 181 1.37 -20.06 -11.01
CA GLY A 181 1.18 -20.78 -9.75
C GLY A 181 1.45 -19.97 -8.48
N LEU A 182 1.80 -18.68 -8.58
CA LEU A 182 2.04 -17.84 -7.42
C LEU A 182 0.73 -17.26 -6.86
N PRO A 183 0.60 -17.11 -5.53
CA PRO A 183 -0.60 -16.51 -4.92
C PRO A 183 -0.70 -15.02 -5.25
N VAL A 184 -1.93 -14.56 -5.50
CA VAL A 184 -2.27 -13.15 -5.71
C VAL A 184 -3.32 -12.75 -4.68
N GLY A 185 -2.96 -11.80 -3.82
CA GLY A 185 -3.85 -11.29 -2.79
C GLY A 185 -4.83 -10.25 -3.32
N VAL A 186 -6.06 -10.27 -2.81
CA VAL A 186 -7.05 -9.22 -3.00
C VAL A 186 -7.19 -8.45 -1.70
N GLN A 187 -7.03 -7.13 -1.78
CA GLN A 187 -7.14 -6.24 -0.64
C GLN A 187 -8.57 -5.71 -0.54
N PHE A 188 -9.09 -5.72 0.68
CA PHE A 188 -10.36 -5.11 1.05
C PHE A 188 -10.08 -4.02 2.07
N VAL A 189 -10.67 -2.85 1.90
CA VAL A 189 -10.49 -1.68 2.77
C VAL A 189 -11.85 -1.17 3.23
N ALA A 190 -12.04 -1.08 4.55
CA ALA A 190 -13.26 -0.54 5.13
C ALA A 190 -13.07 0.91 5.60
N ASP A 191 -14.16 1.55 6.03
CA ASP A 191 -14.06 2.87 6.67
C ASP A 191 -13.26 2.81 7.99
N TYR A 192 -12.81 3.97 8.46
CA TYR A 192 -12.01 4.10 9.66
C TYR A 192 -12.66 3.42 10.87
N GLY A 193 -11.93 2.49 11.51
CA GLY A 193 -12.40 1.73 12.67
C GLY A 193 -13.44 0.65 12.37
N ARG A 194 -13.70 0.32 11.09
CA ARG A 194 -14.66 -0.71 10.66
C ARG A 194 -14.04 -2.09 10.45
N ASP A 195 -13.11 -2.47 11.32
CA ASP A 195 -12.53 -3.81 11.38
C ASP A 195 -13.62 -4.89 11.53
N ASP A 196 -14.72 -4.58 12.23
CA ASP A 196 -15.89 -5.44 12.38
C ASP A 196 -16.48 -5.86 11.03
N LEU A 197 -16.66 -4.89 10.13
CA LEU A 197 -17.18 -5.10 8.79
C LEU A 197 -16.20 -5.93 7.97
N LEU A 198 -14.91 -5.58 8.06
CA LEU A 198 -13.86 -6.20 7.29
C LEU A 198 -13.67 -7.68 7.65
N ILE A 199 -13.64 -8.00 8.94
CA ILE A 199 -13.57 -9.37 9.45
C ILE A 199 -14.83 -10.16 9.09
N SER A 200 -16.01 -9.54 9.20
CA SER A 200 -17.27 -10.18 8.80
C SER A 200 -17.29 -10.55 7.31
N LEU A 201 -16.85 -9.63 6.45
CA LEU A 201 -16.73 -9.87 5.01
C LEU A 201 -15.71 -10.97 4.70
N ALA A 202 -14.52 -10.89 5.31
CA ALA A 202 -13.47 -11.90 5.11
C ALA A 202 -13.95 -13.29 5.50
N ALA A 203 -14.67 -13.42 6.62
CA ALA A 203 -15.22 -14.69 7.05
C ALA A 203 -16.33 -15.22 6.13
N GLN A 204 -17.10 -14.34 5.48
CA GLN A 204 -18.08 -14.75 4.46
C GLN A 204 -17.38 -15.30 3.22
N LEU A 205 -16.36 -14.59 2.73
CA LEU A 205 -15.55 -15.02 1.58
C LEU A 205 -14.83 -16.33 1.87
N GLU A 206 -14.22 -16.49 3.04
CA GLU A 206 -13.53 -17.72 3.44
C GLU A 206 -14.45 -18.94 3.46
N ARG A 207 -15.69 -18.79 3.97
CA ARG A 207 -16.66 -19.88 4.00
C ARG A 207 -17.19 -20.26 2.62
N ALA A 208 -17.38 -19.28 1.74
CA ALA A 208 -17.95 -19.50 0.41
C ALA A 208 -16.89 -19.96 -0.61
N PHE A 209 -15.66 -19.47 -0.47
CA PHE A 209 -14.54 -19.68 -1.39
C PHE A 209 -13.28 -20.09 -0.60
N PRO A 210 -13.25 -21.30 -0.03
CA PRO A 210 -12.17 -21.72 0.86
C PRO A 210 -10.83 -21.83 0.11
N TRP A 211 -9.78 -21.22 0.67
CA TRP A 211 -8.40 -21.24 0.16
C TRP A 211 -7.45 -22.13 0.97
N GLY A 212 -7.96 -22.87 1.98
CA GLY A 212 -7.17 -23.80 2.80
C GLY A 212 -6.63 -25.03 2.06
N HIS A 213 -6.93 -25.17 0.77
CA HIS A 213 -6.56 -26.30 -0.09
C HIS A 213 -5.89 -25.87 -1.40
N ILE A 214 -5.09 -24.80 -1.39
CA ILE A 214 -4.18 -24.55 -2.52
C ILE A 214 -3.13 -25.68 -2.50
N GLU A 215 -3.45 -26.80 -3.14
CA GLU A 215 -2.50 -27.88 -3.38
C GLU A 215 -1.39 -27.33 -4.28
N ALA A 216 -0.16 -27.36 -3.77
CA ALA A 216 1.05 -26.96 -4.47
C ALA A 216 1.46 -27.98 -5.53
#